data_AF-A0A949UEX0-F1
#
_entry.id   AF-A0A949UEX0-F1
#
_cell.length_a   1.000
_cell.length_b   1.000
_cell.length_c   1.000
_cell.angle_alpha   90.00
_cell.angle_beta   90.00
_cell.angle_gamma   90.00
#
_symmetry.space_group_name_H-M   'P 1'
#
loop_
_entity.id
_entity.type
_entity.pdbx_description
1 polymer ?
#
loop_
_entity_poly.entity_id
_entity_poly.type
_entity_poly.pdbx_seq_one_letter_code
_entity_poly.pdbx_strand_id
1 'polypeptide(L)'
;AIAAWMQERFAHLGHNLASRIAQRIREFAGGLNTIHGPISFLQLAGVSIFMWWLIALSYREVTHAYGAIMQSMSVSQVLLLMGSSMVGSMLQLPGVGGGSQLATIEALDKVFAVPREVAVSCGILLWLISFVAVVPAGLLLAHRERLSLRKVAEESEKAEEQVPIATSSVD
;
A
#
# COMPACT_ATOMS: atom_id res chain seq x y z
N ALA A 1 2.64 28.82 7.94
CA ALA A 1 3.77 28.64 8.87
C ALA A 1 4.61 27.41 8.53
N ILE A 2 4.07 26.18 8.58
CA ILE A 2 4.83 24.93 8.32
C ILE A 2 5.42 24.87 6.89
N ALA A 3 4.67 25.33 5.89
CA ALA A 3 5.14 25.36 4.50
C ALA A 3 6.37 26.25 4.29
N ALA A 4 6.44 27.40 4.96
CA ALA A 4 7.58 28.32 4.87
C ALA A 4 8.82 27.74 5.58
N TRP A 5 8.62 27.11 6.74
CA TRP A 5 9.69 26.44 7.49
C TRP A 5 10.30 25.24 6.75
N MET A 6 9.46 24.44 6.06
CA MET A 6 9.96 23.38 5.18
C MET A 6 10.71 23.93 3.96
N GLN A 7 10.27 25.05 3.40
CA GLN A 7 10.91 25.64 2.22
C GLN A 7 12.34 26.14 2.54
N GLU A 8 12.57 26.72 3.72
CA GLU A 8 13.91 27.08 4.20
C GLU A 8 14.79 25.86 4.49
N ARG A 9 14.24 24.80 5.08
CA ARG A 9 15.00 23.59 5.43
C ARG A 9 15.35 22.72 4.23
N PHE A 10 14.50 22.71 3.20
CA PHE A 10 14.67 21.93 1.96
C PHE A 10 15.18 22.73 0.77
N ALA A 11 15.44 24.04 0.90
CA ALA A 11 16.06 24.85 -0.16
C ALA A 11 17.42 24.28 -0.65
N HIS A 12 18.12 23.53 0.20
CA HIS A 12 19.39 22.89 -0.14
C HIS A 12 19.24 21.52 -0.84
N LEU A 13 18.05 20.91 -0.81
CA LEU A 13 17.72 19.70 -1.56
C LEU A 13 16.90 20.10 -2.79
N GLY A 14 17.57 20.24 -3.94
CA GLY A 14 17.08 20.49 -5.30
C GLY A 14 15.61 20.93 -5.44
N HIS A 15 15.37 22.12 -6.01
CA HIS A 15 14.05 22.77 -6.12
C HIS A 15 12.89 21.87 -6.62
N ASN A 16 13.22 20.83 -7.42
CA ASN A 16 12.28 19.81 -7.90
C ASN A 16 11.70 18.90 -6.81
N LEU A 17 12.47 18.57 -5.76
CA LEU A 17 12.00 17.74 -4.65
C LEU A 17 11.15 18.54 -3.67
N ALA A 18 11.59 19.77 -3.33
CA ALA A 18 10.86 20.66 -2.44
C ALA A 18 9.46 21.03 -2.99
N SER A 19 9.36 21.32 -4.29
CA SER A 19 8.09 21.62 -4.95
C SER A 19 7.13 20.42 -4.94
N ARG A 20 7.63 19.20 -5.23
CA ARG A 20 6.85 17.95 -5.15
C ARG A 20 6.37 17.66 -3.73
N ILE A 21 7.24 17.80 -2.73
CA ILE A 21 6.86 17.60 -1.32
C ILE A 21 5.81 18.63 -0.90
N ALA A 22 5.99 19.91 -1.25
CA ALA A 22 5.01 20.95 -0.94
C ALA A 22 3.66 20.70 -1.61
N GLN A 23 3.65 20.16 -2.84
CA GLN A 23 2.43 19.76 -3.53
C GLN A 23 1.73 18.61 -2.80
N ARG A 24 2.45 17.55 -2.41
CA ARG A 24 1.89 16.44 -1.63
C ARG A 24 1.32 16.89 -0.29
N ILE A 25 1.98 17.82 0.38
CA ILE A 25 1.48 18.40 1.65
C ILE A 25 0.21 19.21 1.42
N ARG A 26 0.11 19.97 0.33
CA ARG A 26 -1.11 20.70 -0.03
C ARG A 26 -2.27 19.77 -0.38
N GLU A 27 -2.02 18.72 -1.17
CA GLU A 27 -3.01 17.69 -1.48
C GLU A 27 -3.51 17.00 -0.20
N PHE A 28 -2.59 16.62 0.68
CA PHE A 28 -2.91 16.04 1.98
C PHE A 28 -3.69 16.99 2.89
N ALA A 29 -3.27 18.26 2.97
CA ALA A 29 -3.97 19.29 3.74
C ALA A 29 -5.37 19.58 3.18
N GLY A 30 -5.55 19.57 1.86
CA GLY A 30 -6.86 19.67 1.21
C GLY A 30 -7.77 18.50 1.55
N GLY A 31 -7.23 17.28 1.59
CA GLY A 31 -7.96 16.10 2.06
C GLY A 31 -8.36 16.21 3.53
N LEU A 32 -7.46 16.68 4.40
CA LEU A 32 -7.76 16.96 5.81
C LEU A 32 -8.84 18.04 5.98
N ASN A 33 -8.90 19.03 5.09
CA ASN A 33 -9.93 20.08 5.11
C ASN A 33 -11.35 19.55 4.79
N THR A 34 -11.46 18.34 4.22
CA THR A 34 -12.74 17.64 4.00
C THR A 34 -13.27 16.97 5.28
N ILE A 35 -12.46 16.94 6.34
CA ILE A 35 -12.83 16.34 7.62
C ILE A 35 -13.60 17.39 8.44
N HIS A 36 -14.92 17.20 8.51
CA HIS A 36 -15.88 18.15 9.09
C HIS A 36 -15.76 18.34 10.61
N GLY A 37 -14.79 17.71 11.28
CA GLY A 37 -14.53 17.91 12.71
C GLY A 37 -13.53 16.92 13.34
N PRO A 38 -13.09 17.16 14.59
CA PRO A 38 -12.13 16.32 15.30
C PRO A 38 -12.64 14.88 15.54
N ILE A 39 -13.96 14.69 15.63
CA ILE A 39 -14.57 13.36 15.76
C ILE A 39 -14.45 12.58 14.45
N SER A 40 -14.71 13.21 13.31
CA SER A 40 -14.51 12.60 11.99
C SER A 40 -13.04 12.25 11.76
N PHE A 41 -12.12 13.11 12.22
CA PHE A 41 -10.68 12.82 12.19
C PHE A 41 -10.35 11.58 13.04
N LEU A 42 -10.88 11.51 14.26
CA LEU A 42 -10.65 10.37 15.15
C LEU A 42 -11.25 9.07 14.59
N GLN A 43 -12.42 9.12 13.95
CA GLN A 43 -13.01 7.99 13.26
C GLN A 43 -12.13 7.51 12.12
N LEU A 44 -11.63 8.41 11.28
CA LEU A 44 -10.70 8.08 10.19
C LEU A 44 -9.39 7.47 10.72
N ALA A 45 -8.82 8.05 11.77
CA ALA A 45 -7.64 7.52 12.43
C ALA A 45 -7.91 6.13 13.02
N GLY A 46 -9.07 5.94 13.67
CA GLY A 46 -9.50 4.66 14.23
C GLY A 46 -9.65 3.57 13.18
N VAL A 47 -10.34 3.87 12.07
CA VAL A 47 -10.49 2.95 10.93
C VAL A 47 -9.13 2.60 10.34
N SER A 48 -8.24 3.59 10.16
CA SER A 48 -6.89 3.35 9.64
C SER A 48 -6.09 2.43 10.56
N ILE A 49 -6.02 2.72 11.86
CA ILE A 49 -5.32 1.87 12.84
C ILE A 49 -5.90 0.47 12.86
N PHE A 50 -7.23 0.35 12.78
CA PHE A 50 -7.89 -0.95 12.73
C PHE A 50 -7.53 -1.75 11.47
N MET A 51 -7.49 -1.12 10.30
CA MET A 51 -7.01 -1.75 9.06
C MET A 51 -5.56 -2.21 9.19
N TRP A 52 -4.66 -1.35 9.70
CA TRP A 52 -3.26 -1.70 9.94
C TRP A 52 -3.12 -2.88 10.90
N TRP A 53 -3.92 -2.92 11.96
CA TRP A 53 -3.95 -4.03 12.90
C TRP A 53 -4.42 -5.33 12.24
N LEU A 54 -5.47 -5.30 11.42
CA LEU A 54 -5.94 -6.46 10.65
C LEU A 54 -4.90 -6.98 9.66
N ILE A 55 -4.17 -6.09 9.00
CA ILE A 55 -3.07 -6.46 8.09
C ILE A 55 -1.96 -7.15 8.89
N ALA A 56 -1.50 -6.54 10.00
CA ALA A 56 -0.47 -7.13 10.86
C ALA A 56 -0.90 -8.49 11.43
N LEU A 57 -2.16 -8.62 11.84
CA LEU A 57 -2.75 -9.88 12.30
C LEU A 57 -2.73 -10.94 11.19
N SER A 58 -3.13 -10.58 9.96
CA SER A 58 -3.10 -11.49 8.82
C SER A 58 -1.69 -12.00 8.54
N TYR A 59 -0.67 -11.14 8.60
CA TYR A 59 0.72 -11.56 8.46
C TYR A 59 1.14 -12.52 9.57
N ARG A 60 0.77 -12.23 10.81
CA ARG A 60 1.07 -13.10 11.97
C ARG A 60 0.40 -14.45 11.87
N GLU A 61 -0.89 -14.51 11.51
CA GLU A 61 -1.62 -15.77 11.41
C GLU A 61 -1.06 -16.65 10.28
N VAL A 62 -0.70 -16.03 9.14
CA VAL A 62 -0.09 -16.76 8.03
C VAL A 62 1.28 -17.30 8.42
N THR A 63 2.15 -16.51 9.04
CA THR A 63 3.47 -17.00 9.47
C THR A 63 3.33 -18.08 10.55
N HIS A 64 2.35 -17.95 11.45
CA HIS A 64 2.05 -18.95 12.47
C HIS A 64 1.54 -20.28 11.88
N ALA A 65 0.79 -20.25 10.78
CA ALA A 65 0.31 -21.45 10.09
C ALA A 65 1.46 -22.33 9.53
N TYR A 66 2.64 -21.76 9.27
CA TYR A 66 3.83 -22.50 8.83
C TYR A 66 4.60 -23.19 9.96
N GLY A 67 4.11 -23.13 11.21
CA GLY A 67 4.58 -23.97 12.31
C GLY A 67 6.04 -23.74 12.69
N ALA A 68 6.74 -24.79 13.13
CA ALA A 68 8.07 -24.73 13.75
C ALA A 68 9.15 -23.99 12.92
N ILE A 69 8.96 -23.86 11.60
CA ILE A 69 9.88 -23.16 10.70
C ILE A 69 9.78 -21.63 10.85
N MET A 70 8.60 -21.11 11.23
CA MET A 70 8.32 -19.67 11.33
C MET A 70 7.74 -19.24 12.69
N GLN A 71 7.50 -20.16 13.62
CA GLN A 71 6.97 -19.90 14.97
C GLN A 71 7.88 -19.00 15.82
N SER A 72 9.17 -18.93 15.51
CA SER A 72 10.14 -18.07 16.21
C SER A 72 10.14 -16.63 15.69
N MET A 73 9.35 -16.29 14.67
CA MET A 73 9.29 -14.92 14.16
C MET A 73 8.68 -13.99 15.21
N SER A 74 9.52 -13.09 15.72
CA SER A 74 9.11 -12.00 16.60
C SER A 74 8.17 -11.02 15.88
N VAL A 75 7.39 -10.26 16.65
CA VAL A 75 6.49 -9.22 16.12
C VAL A 75 7.26 -8.21 15.26
N SER A 76 8.50 -7.88 15.63
CA SER A 76 9.36 -6.98 14.86
C SER A 76 9.69 -7.52 13.46
N GLN A 77 9.93 -8.83 13.33
CA GLN A 77 10.20 -9.46 12.04
C GLN A 77 8.94 -9.49 11.17
N VAL A 78 7.76 -9.68 11.76
CA VAL A 78 6.47 -9.58 11.05
C VAL A 78 6.25 -8.15 10.54
N LEU A 79 6.56 -7.13 11.35
CA LEU A 79 6.46 -5.72 10.92
C LEU A 79 7.47 -5.38 9.82
N LEU A 80 8.70 -5.91 9.90
CA LEU A 80 9.71 -5.76 8.85
C LEU A 80 9.27 -6.45 7.55
N LEU A 81 8.67 -7.63 7.65
CA LEU A 81 8.11 -8.35 6.50
C LEU A 81 6.97 -7.54 5.86
N MET A 82 6.06 -7.01 6.67
CA MET A 82 4.98 -6.12 6.22
C MET A 82 5.56 -4.87 5.52
N GLY A 83 6.59 -4.25 6.09
CA GLY A 83 7.28 -3.12 5.48
C GLY A 83 7.95 -3.47 4.14
N SER A 84 8.60 -4.63 4.03
CA SER A 84 9.19 -5.09 2.78
C SER A 84 8.15 -5.27 1.67
N SER A 85 6.98 -5.81 2.02
CA SER A 85 5.85 -5.98 1.11
C SER A 85 5.30 -4.65 0.59
N MET A 86 5.25 -3.62 1.44
CA MET A 86 4.85 -2.27 1.02
C MET A 86 5.83 -1.68 0.00
N VAL A 87 7.14 -1.82 0.23
CA VAL A 87 8.17 -1.37 -0.73
C VAL A 87 8.00 -2.10 -2.06
N GLY A 88 7.81 -3.43 -2.01
CA GLY A 88 7.52 -4.22 -3.21
C GLY A 88 6.24 -3.79 -3.93
N SER A 89 5.24 -3.28 -3.21
CA SER A 89 3.98 -2.81 -3.80
C SER A 89 4.17 -1.61 -4.72
N MET A 90 5.22 -0.81 -4.52
CA MET A 90 5.55 0.32 -5.41
C MET A 90 5.90 -0.11 -6.83
N LEU A 91 6.30 -1.38 -7.01
CA LEU A 91 6.68 -1.97 -8.29
C LEU A 91 5.62 -2.95 -8.82
N GLN A 92 4.38 -2.90 -8.32
CA GLN A 92 3.30 -3.74 -8.84
C GLN A 92 2.85 -3.27 -10.22
N LEU A 93 2.77 -4.20 -11.17
CA LEU A 93 2.12 -3.95 -12.45
C LEU A 93 0.59 -3.92 -12.26
N PRO A 94 -0.13 -2.99 -12.90
CA PRO A 94 -1.59 -2.95 -12.89
C PRO A 94 -2.18 -4.29 -13.33
N GLY A 95 -3.15 -4.81 -12.57
CA GLY A 95 -3.87 -6.04 -12.92
C GLY A 95 -3.17 -7.37 -12.65
N VAL A 96 -1.84 -7.43 -12.61
CA VAL A 96 -1.08 -8.67 -12.36
C VAL A 96 -0.61 -8.79 -10.90
N GLY A 97 -0.30 -7.65 -10.25
CA GLY A 97 0.35 -7.68 -8.94
C GLY A 97 1.73 -8.37 -9.00
N GLY A 98 2.32 -8.67 -7.84
CA GLY A 98 3.54 -9.48 -7.75
C GLY A 98 4.76 -8.79 -7.14
N GLY A 99 4.85 -7.46 -7.17
CA GLY A 99 5.97 -6.74 -6.53
C GLY A 99 6.02 -6.95 -5.01
N SER A 100 4.86 -6.87 -4.34
CA SER A 100 4.72 -7.18 -2.90
C SER A 100 5.04 -8.64 -2.58
N GLN A 101 4.58 -9.56 -3.44
CA GLN A 101 4.83 -11.00 -3.32
C GLN A 101 6.33 -11.28 -3.40
N LEU A 102 7.01 -10.82 -4.45
CA LEU A 102 8.45 -11.03 -4.64
C LEU A 102 9.26 -10.39 -3.51
N ALA A 103 8.92 -9.17 -3.07
CA ALA A 103 9.60 -8.54 -1.94
C ALA A 103 9.43 -9.33 -0.64
N THR A 104 8.25 -9.90 -0.41
CA THR A 104 7.96 -10.75 0.75
C THR A 104 8.75 -12.05 0.70
N ILE A 105 8.80 -12.72 -0.46
CA ILE A 105 9.58 -13.96 -0.67
C ILE A 105 11.07 -13.67 -0.43
N GLU A 106 11.58 -12.60 -1.01
CA GLU A 106 12.98 -12.21 -0.88
C GLU A 106 13.35 -11.85 0.56
N ALA A 107 12.47 -11.16 1.28
CA ALA A 107 12.67 -10.86 2.70
C ALA A 107 12.71 -12.15 3.55
N LEU A 108 11.80 -13.09 3.30
CA LEU A 108 11.79 -14.38 3.99
C LEU A 108 13.06 -15.21 3.69
N ASP A 109 13.43 -15.31 2.42
CA ASP A 109 14.59 -16.10 1.96
C ASP A 109 15.91 -15.48 2.43
N LYS A 110 16.15 -14.20 2.12
CA LYS A 110 17.47 -13.57 2.31
C LYS A 110 17.65 -12.87 3.65
N VAL A 111 16.60 -12.29 4.22
CA VAL A 111 16.70 -11.53 5.48
C VAL A 111 16.42 -12.41 6.68
N PHE A 112 15.43 -13.30 6.57
CA PHE A 112 15.02 -14.18 7.66
C PHE A 112 15.55 -15.62 7.52
N ALA A 113 16.30 -15.92 6.45
CA ALA A 113 16.93 -17.22 6.21
C ALA A 113 15.93 -18.41 6.25
N VAL A 114 14.69 -18.16 5.83
CA VAL A 114 13.64 -19.17 5.74
C VAL A 114 13.88 -20.01 4.47
N PRO A 115 13.75 -21.35 4.52
CA PRO A 115 13.90 -22.20 3.34
C PRO A 115 13.05 -21.69 2.16
N ARG A 116 13.64 -21.64 0.97
CA ARG A 116 13.06 -20.96 -0.19
C ARG A 116 11.70 -21.53 -0.59
N GLU A 117 11.50 -22.83 -0.44
CA GLU A 117 10.22 -23.49 -0.70
C GLU A 117 9.09 -22.90 0.18
N VAL A 118 9.40 -22.69 1.46
CA VAL A 118 8.48 -22.11 2.46
C VAL A 118 8.30 -20.62 2.24
N ALA A 119 9.38 -19.90 1.92
CA ALA A 119 9.33 -18.48 1.61
C ALA A 119 8.41 -18.20 0.41
N VAL A 120 8.52 -18.99 -0.66
CA VAL A 120 7.69 -18.87 -1.87
C VAL A 120 6.22 -19.14 -1.55
N SER A 121 5.91 -20.25 -0.89
CA SER A 121 4.52 -20.58 -0.55
C SER A 121 3.90 -19.55 0.40
N CYS A 122 4.66 -19.07 1.38
CA CYS A 122 4.21 -18.06 2.34
C CYS A 122 3.97 -16.72 1.65
N GLY A 123 4.88 -16.26 0.79
CA GLY A 123 4.71 -15.03 0.03
C GLY A 123 3.50 -15.06 -0.90
N ILE A 124 3.24 -16.19 -1.59
CA ILE A 124 2.03 -16.37 -2.40
C ILE A 124 0.77 -16.31 -1.53
N LEU A 125 0.76 -17.00 -0.39
CA LEU A 125 -0.40 -17.03 0.50
C LEU A 125 -0.71 -15.65 1.09
N LEU A 126 0.31 -14.91 1.53
CA LEU A 126 0.17 -13.53 1.99
C LEU A 126 -0.39 -12.62 0.90
N TRP A 127 0.06 -12.80 -0.35
CA TRP A 127 -0.47 -12.05 -1.49
C TRP A 127 -1.93 -12.40 -1.77
N LEU A 128 -2.29 -13.68 -1.78
CA LEU A 128 -3.67 -14.13 -1.96
C LEU A 128 -4.60 -13.56 -0.91
N ILE A 129 -4.20 -13.58 0.37
CA ILE A 129 -5.01 -13.05 1.47
C ILE A 129 -5.13 -11.53 1.40
N SER A 130 -4.05 -10.82 1.05
CA SER A 130 -4.04 -9.36 1.06
C SER A 130 -4.72 -8.73 -0.16
N PHE A 131 -4.68 -9.38 -1.33
CA PHE A 131 -5.14 -8.80 -2.59
C PHE A 131 -6.28 -9.58 -3.23
N VAL A 132 -6.28 -10.92 -3.16
CA VAL A 132 -7.25 -11.76 -3.88
C VAL A 132 -8.47 -12.09 -3.04
N ALA A 133 -8.35 -12.21 -1.71
CA ALA A 133 -9.44 -12.60 -0.83
C ALA A 133 -10.64 -11.64 -0.85
N VAL A 134 -10.43 -10.37 -1.22
CA VAL A 134 -11.50 -9.37 -1.34
C VAL A 134 -12.25 -9.47 -2.67
N VAL A 135 -11.66 -10.09 -3.70
CA VAL A 135 -12.24 -10.18 -5.06
C VAL A 135 -13.61 -10.85 -5.06
N PRO A 136 -13.86 -12.00 -4.40
CA PRO A 136 -15.20 -12.61 -4.39
C PRO A 136 -16.26 -11.69 -3.78
N ALA A 137 -15.93 -11.00 -2.69
CA ALA A 137 -16.84 -10.05 -2.05
C ALA A 137 -17.13 -8.86 -2.98
N GLY A 138 -16.10 -8.32 -3.63
CA GLY A 138 -16.23 -7.26 -4.63
C GLY A 138 -17.09 -7.68 -5.82
N LEU A 139 -16.88 -8.89 -6.36
CA LEU A 139 -17.68 -9.43 -7.47
C LEU A 139 -19.14 -9.66 -7.07
N LEU A 140 -19.39 -10.16 -5.85
CA LEU A 140 -20.74 -10.34 -5.34
C LEU A 140 -21.48 -9.00 -5.22
N LEU A 141 -20.80 -7.96 -4.73
CA LEU A 141 -21.36 -6.62 -4.62
C LEU A 141 -21.61 -6.00 -6.01
N ALA A 142 -20.63 -6.09 -6.91
CA ALA A 142 -20.76 -5.62 -8.29
C ALA A 142 -21.93 -6.29 -9.02
N HIS A 143 -22.14 -7.59 -8.78
CA HIS A 143 -23.29 -8.30 -9.33
C HIS A 143 -24.63 -7.80 -8.77
N ARG A 144 -24.71 -7.57 -7.45
CA ARG A 144 -25.90 -7.04 -6.79
C ARG A 144 -26.28 -5.64 -7.28
N GLU A 145 -25.28 -4.79 -7.52
CA GLU A 145 -25.48 -3.41 -7.99
C GLU A 145 -25.56 -3.32 -9.52
N ARG A 146 -25.48 -4.45 -10.24
CA ARG A 146 -25.44 -4.54 -11.72
C ARG A 146 -24.39 -3.62 -12.35
N LEU A 147 -23.26 -3.45 -11.67
CA LEU A 147 -22.15 -2.65 -12.17
C LEU A 147 -21.46 -3.38 -13.33
N SER A 148 -21.29 -2.69 -14.45
CA SER A 148 -20.50 -3.22 -15.56
C SER A 148 -19.02 -2.93 -15.30
N LEU A 149 -18.24 -3.97 -15.00
CA LEU A 149 -16.79 -3.87 -14.82
C LEU A 149 -16.10 -3.21 -16.03
N ARG A 150 -16.66 -3.41 -17.23
CA ARG A 150 -16.16 -2.77 -18.46
C ARG A 150 -16.36 -1.26 -18.46
N LYS A 151 -17.52 -0.77 -18.01
CA LYS A 151 -17.78 0.67 -17.91
C LYS A 151 -16.88 1.32 -16.85
N VAL A 152 -16.70 0.65 -15.71
CA VAL A 152 -15.81 1.13 -14.64
C VAL A 152 -14.35 1.17 -15.12
N ALA A 153 -13.90 0.18 -15.89
CA ALA A 153 -12.58 0.17 -16.49
C ALA A 153 -12.40 1.31 -17.51
N GLU A 154 -13.37 1.51 -18.41
CA GLU A 154 -13.37 2.60 -19.39
C GLU A 154 -13.37 3.99 -18.72
N GLU A 155 -14.07 4.16 -17.58
CA GLU A 155 -14.06 5.40 -16.80
C GLU A 155 -12.74 5.62 -16.06
N SER A 156 -12.14 4.55 -15.53
CA SER A 156 -10.86 4.61 -14.82
C SER A 156 -9.70 4.93 -15.78
N GLU A 157 -9.68 4.32 -16.96
CA GLU A 157 -8.68 4.61 -18.02
C GLU A 157 -8.78 6.07 -18.49
N LYS A 158 -10.00 6.59 -18.69
CA LYS A 158 -10.21 8.00 -19.01
C LYS A 158 -9.79 8.93 -17.88
N ALA A 159 -9.96 8.53 -16.62
CA ALA A 159 -9.51 9.30 -15.47
C ALA A 159 -7.98 9.32 -15.37
N GLU A 160 -7.31 8.21 -15.69
CA GLU A 160 -5.85 8.11 -15.75
C GLU A 160 -5.25 8.94 -16.91
N GLU A 161 -5.89 8.95 -18.09
CA GLU A 161 -5.48 9.80 -19.23
C GLU A 161 -5.68 11.31 -18.96
N GLN A 162 -6.67 11.67 -18.13
CA GLN A 162 -6.95 13.06 -17.76
C GLN A 162 -6.04 13.60 -16.65
N VAL A 163 -5.24 12.76 -15.98
CA VAL A 163 -4.16 13.23 -15.09
C VAL A 163 -2.99 13.63 -15.99
N PRO A 164 -2.77 14.94 -16.25
CA PRO A 164 -1.76 15.35 -17.21
C PRO A 164 -0.39 14.95 -16.68
N ILE A 165 0.39 14.27 -17.52
CA ILE A 165 1.82 14.07 -17.35
C ILE A 165 2.48 15.45 -17.36
N ALA A 166 2.52 16.11 -16.20
CA ALA A 166 3.37 17.27 -15.98
C ALA A 166 4.83 16.78 -15.86
N THR A 167 5.40 16.28 -16.95
CA THR A 167 6.83 15.96 -17.11
C THR A 167 7.14 15.67 -18.60
N SER A 168 6.85 16.61 -19.49
CA SER A 168 7.51 16.65 -20.81
C SER A 168 7.61 18.08 -21.34
N SER A 169 8.48 18.88 -20.70
CA SER A 169 9.11 20.03 -21.35
C SER A 169 10.39 20.36 -20.58
N VAL A 170 11.40 19.52 -20.78
CA VAL A 170 12.79 19.98 -20.71
C VAL A 170 13.13 20.34 -22.15
N ASP A 171 13.00 21.63 -22.46
CA ASP A 171 13.86 22.37 -23.37
C ASP A 171 14.28 23.63 -22.61
#